data_AF-A0A1Y6LP10-F1
#
_entry.id   AF-A0A1Y6LP10-F1
#
_cell.length_a   1.000
_cell.length_b   1.000
_cell.length_c   1.000
_cell.angle_alpha   90.00
_cell.angle_beta   90.00
_cell.angle_gamma   90.00
#
_symmetry.space_group_name_H-M   'P 1'
#
loop_
_entity.id
_entity.type
_entity.pdbx_description
1 polymer ?
#
loop_
_entity_poly.entity_id
_entity_poly.type
_entity_poly.pdbx_seq_one_letter_code
_entity_poly.pdbx_strand_id
1 'polypeptide(L)'
;MHKMLMDCALSKEGDGVPVKLVVNHKCEDIDTNSGTVVFTDGSSVKHDVIIGSDGIGSAIRKLIGIQVEKRPAESSCLHANVTSEEAVALGLPSYGEMNSAIEYWGGHGSLNKIVLSPCRNSSLLSYYCFFPREKGDYSGQTWTSEDRPVGELLSPYPDLDPEIYGHLKIGQEIRPWRLWVHEPYSHWQKGLACIMGDAAHPMMPDQSQGACTALEDAAALGLLFSKDFYAGSVEETLKLYEKVRMPRATKVQAASARARENIHERIGFSDNTDNKLYAVNDESSKLTIAEMNSYDMRADILSKWPVSAQTSVTTNGR
;
A
#
# COMPACT_ATOMS: atom_id res chain seq x y z
N MET A 1 -12.64 5.48 -4.13
CA MET A 1 -12.37 4.29 -3.30
C MET A 1 -12.59 4.54 -1.81
N HIS A 2 -11.80 5.38 -1.13
CA HIS A 2 -11.91 5.59 0.33
C HIS A 2 -13.34 5.87 0.83
N LYS A 3 -14.04 6.86 0.22
CA LYS A 3 -15.44 7.17 0.55
C LYS A 3 -16.36 5.96 0.41
N MET A 4 -16.23 5.20 -0.68
CA MET A 4 -17.05 4.01 -0.91
C MET A 4 -16.83 2.96 0.19
N LEU A 5 -15.58 2.67 0.56
CA LEU A 5 -15.27 1.72 1.64
C LEU A 5 -15.84 2.19 2.99
N MET A 6 -15.73 3.49 3.28
CA MET A 6 -16.32 4.08 4.48
C MET A 6 -17.85 3.96 4.47
N ASP A 7 -18.50 4.30 3.36
CA ASP A 7 -19.95 4.20 3.21
C ASP A 7 -20.42 2.74 3.38
N CYS A 8 -19.67 1.76 2.83
CA CYS A 8 -19.93 0.33 3.06
C CYS A 8 -19.81 -0.08 4.53
N ALA A 9 -18.74 0.33 5.21
CA ALA A 9 -18.51 -0.02 6.63
C ALA A 9 -19.56 0.60 7.58
N LEU A 10 -20.12 1.76 7.21
CA LEU A 10 -21.18 2.45 7.96
C LEU A 10 -22.59 2.02 7.56
N SER A 11 -22.72 1.22 6.50
CA SER A 11 -24.01 0.77 5.98
C SER A 11 -24.69 -0.17 6.98
N LYS A 12 -26.02 -0.10 7.02
CA LYS A 12 -26.88 -1.09 7.71
C LYS A 12 -27.17 -2.30 6.83
N GLU A 13 -26.79 -2.25 5.57
CA GLU A 13 -26.95 -3.34 4.61
C GLU A 13 -25.72 -4.25 4.68
N GLY A 14 -25.97 -5.56 4.83
CA GLY A 14 -24.91 -6.58 4.97
C GLY A 14 -24.94 -7.27 6.33
N ASP A 15 -24.00 -8.21 6.51
CA ASP A 15 -23.86 -8.96 7.76
C ASP A 15 -23.04 -8.17 8.80
N GLY A 16 -23.46 -8.26 10.06
CA GLY A 16 -22.75 -7.67 11.20
C GLY A 16 -23.33 -6.36 11.69
N VAL A 17 -22.64 -5.74 12.65
CA VAL A 17 -23.01 -4.45 13.22
C VAL A 17 -22.29 -3.34 12.46
N PRO A 18 -22.99 -2.29 11.99
CA PRO A 18 -22.35 -1.17 11.32
C PRO A 18 -21.26 -0.53 12.18
N VAL A 19 -20.16 -0.12 11.56
CA VAL A 19 -19.04 0.49 12.26
C VAL A 19 -19.48 1.81 12.90
N LYS A 20 -19.05 2.07 14.14
CA LYS A 20 -19.16 3.38 14.77
C LYS A 20 -17.90 4.19 14.47
N LEU A 21 -17.99 5.16 13.57
CA LEU A 21 -16.89 6.08 13.30
C LEU A 21 -16.84 7.21 14.34
N VAL A 22 -15.72 7.30 15.05
CA VAL A 22 -15.42 8.39 15.99
C VAL A 22 -14.18 9.12 15.49
N VAL A 23 -14.29 10.42 15.24
CA VAL A 23 -13.22 11.27 14.70
C VAL A 23 -12.66 12.19 15.77
N ASN A 24 -11.53 12.83 15.50
CA ASN A 24 -10.83 13.73 16.45
C ASN A 24 -10.39 13.04 17.76
N HIS A 25 -10.21 11.72 17.76
CA HIS A 25 -9.72 10.94 18.89
C HIS A 25 -8.37 10.31 18.51
N LYS A 26 -7.29 11.07 18.70
CA LYS A 26 -5.94 10.57 18.39
C LYS A 26 -5.48 9.63 19.50
N CYS A 27 -5.15 8.39 19.15
CA CYS A 27 -4.58 7.43 20.09
C CYS A 27 -3.23 7.94 20.61
N GLU A 28 -3.07 7.95 21.93
CA GLU A 28 -1.85 8.34 22.63
C GLU A 28 -1.12 7.12 23.19
N ASP A 29 -1.85 6.20 23.82
CA ASP A 29 -1.30 5.02 24.48
C ASP A 29 -2.26 3.82 24.40
N ILE A 30 -1.71 2.61 24.55
CA ILE A 30 -2.48 1.36 24.64
C ILE A 30 -1.91 0.44 25.72
N ASP A 31 -2.79 -0.29 26.41
CA ASP A 31 -2.42 -1.46 27.19
C ASP A 31 -2.79 -2.72 26.40
N THR A 32 -1.77 -3.40 25.89
CA THR A 32 -1.92 -4.60 25.07
C THR A 32 -2.47 -5.80 25.84
N ASN A 33 -2.45 -5.81 27.18
CA ASN A 33 -2.96 -6.94 27.97
C ASN A 33 -4.43 -6.75 28.34
N SER A 34 -4.82 -5.52 28.67
CA SER A 34 -6.20 -5.20 29.07
C SER A 34 -7.10 -4.72 27.93
N GLY A 35 -6.52 -4.33 26.79
CA GLY A 35 -7.26 -3.80 25.65
C GLY A 35 -7.71 -2.35 25.83
N THR A 36 -7.07 -1.62 26.75
CA THR A 36 -7.35 -0.20 26.97
C THR A 36 -6.65 0.67 25.94
N VAL A 37 -7.36 1.66 25.41
CA VAL A 37 -6.84 2.70 24.50
C VAL A 37 -7.05 4.05 25.17
N VAL A 38 -6.00 4.86 25.24
CA VAL A 38 -6.02 6.22 25.79
C VAL A 38 -5.85 7.21 24.64
N PHE A 39 -6.66 8.26 24.63
CA PHE A 39 -6.63 9.30 23.61
C PHE A 39 -6.07 10.61 24.14
N THR A 40 -5.58 11.46 23.24
CA THR A 40 -4.96 12.75 23.60
C THR A 40 -5.92 13.77 24.25
N ASP A 41 -7.22 13.52 24.21
CA ASP A 41 -8.23 14.33 24.91
C ASP A 41 -8.46 13.89 26.37
N GLY A 42 -7.71 12.88 26.83
CA GLY A 42 -7.80 12.29 28.16
C GLY A 42 -8.87 11.21 28.30
N SER A 43 -9.66 10.95 27.26
CA SER A 43 -10.64 9.85 27.27
C SER A 43 -9.97 8.49 27.10
N SER A 44 -10.65 7.43 27.55
CA SER A 44 -10.17 6.06 27.39
C SER A 44 -11.31 5.10 27.10
N VAL A 45 -11.03 4.06 26.32
CA VAL A 45 -11.96 2.96 26.03
C VAL A 45 -11.31 1.62 26.27
N LYS A 46 -12.12 0.56 26.42
CA LYS A 46 -11.65 -0.81 26.54
C LYS A 46 -12.32 -1.68 25.47
N HIS A 47 -11.53 -2.44 24.73
CA HIS A 47 -11.98 -3.34 23.66
C HIS A 47 -11.25 -4.67 23.73
N ASP A 48 -11.83 -5.70 23.13
CA ASP A 48 -11.25 -7.05 23.13
C ASP A 48 -10.07 -7.18 22.16
N VAL A 49 -10.00 -6.32 21.15
CA VAL A 49 -8.96 -6.30 20.10
C VAL A 49 -8.66 -4.86 19.71
N ILE A 50 -7.38 -4.55 19.48
CA ILE A 50 -6.90 -3.27 18.96
C ILE A 50 -6.20 -3.52 17.62
N ILE A 51 -6.62 -2.82 16.55
CA ILE A 51 -6.00 -2.92 15.22
C ILE A 51 -5.42 -1.55 14.85
N GLY A 52 -4.09 -1.48 14.78
CA GLY A 52 -3.35 -0.32 14.29
C GLY A 52 -3.30 -0.26 12.78
N SER A 53 -4.20 0.53 12.19
CA SER A 53 -4.22 0.87 10.76
C SER A 53 -3.85 2.34 10.51
N ASP A 54 -3.01 2.90 11.38
CA ASP A 54 -2.64 4.32 11.49
C ASP A 54 -1.45 4.73 10.60
N GLY A 55 -1.16 3.93 9.58
CA GLY A 55 -0.29 4.28 8.45
C GLY A 55 1.21 4.29 8.75
N ILE A 56 2.00 4.84 7.81
CA ILE A 56 3.47 4.80 7.86
C ILE A 56 4.06 5.49 9.12
N GLY A 57 3.32 6.41 9.73
CA GLY A 57 3.69 7.10 10.98
C GLY A 57 3.17 6.44 12.26
N SER A 58 2.75 5.17 12.18
CA SER A 58 2.01 4.46 13.22
C SER A 58 2.55 4.65 14.64
N ALA A 59 1.66 5.13 15.52
CA ALA A 59 1.84 5.15 16.97
C ALA A 59 1.68 3.75 17.54
N ILE A 60 0.70 2.97 17.05
CA ILE A 60 0.44 1.61 17.55
C ILE A 60 1.66 0.71 17.34
N ARG A 61 2.32 0.78 16.18
CA ARG A 61 3.57 0.07 15.89
C ARG A 61 4.64 0.37 16.95
N LYS A 62 4.79 1.63 17.34
CA LYS A 62 5.74 2.04 18.39
C LYS A 62 5.33 1.47 19.75
N LEU A 63 4.04 1.55 20.10
CA LEU A 63 3.53 1.12 21.40
C LEU A 63 3.61 -0.40 21.61
N ILE A 64 3.51 -1.19 20.54
CA ILE A 64 3.75 -2.63 20.61
C ILE A 64 5.25 -2.99 20.69
N GLY A 65 6.15 -2.01 20.54
CA GLY A 65 7.58 -2.17 20.79
C GLY A 65 8.44 -2.35 19.54
N ILE A 66 7.93 -2.02 18.35
CA ILE A 66 8.69 -2.13 17.11
C ILE A 66 9.55 -0.88 16.91
N GLN A 67 10.86 -1.10 16.78
CA GLN A 67 11.81 -0.09 16.33
C GLN A 67 11.87 -0.10 14.80
N VAL A 68 11.73 1.07 14.19
CA VAL A 68 11.65 1.19 12.73
C VAL A 68 13.03 1.49 12.17
N GLU A 69 13.57 0.56 11.39
CA GLU A 69 14.72 0.80 10.52
C GLU A 69 14.22 1.21 9.14
N LYS A 70 14.61 2.41 8.71
CA LYS A 70 14.24 2.95 7.40
C LYS A 70 15.29 3.90 6.87
N ARG A 71 15.35 4.01 5.55
CA ARG A 71 16.19 4.99 4.83
C ARG A 71 15.37 5.70 3.76
N PRO A 72 15.70 6.94 3.41
CA PRO A 72 15.12 7.57 2.23
C PRO A 72 15.53 6.77 0.97
N ALA A 73 14.63 6.69 -0.01
CA ALA A 73 14.93 6.06 -1.29
C ALA A 73 15.98 6.87 -2.08
N GLU A 74 16.63 6.24 -3.05
CA GLU A 74 17.56 6.90 -3.98
C GLU A 74 16.84 7.69 -5.09
N SER A 75 15.51 7.61 -5.12
CA SER A 75 14.65 8.31 -6.06
C SER A 75 13.67 9.22 -5.34
N SER A 76 13.29 10.28 -6.04
CA SER A 76 12.19 11.17 -5.72
C SER A 76 11.05 10.94 -6.70
N CYS A 77 9.86 11.43 -6.33
CA CYS A 77 8.68 11.36 -7.18
C CYS A 77 7.88 12.64 -7.04
N LEU A 78 7.52 13.24 -8.17
CA LEU A 78 6.49 14.25 -8.24
C LEU A 78 5.27 13.63 -8.94
N HIS A 79 4.13 13.68 -8.25
CA HIS A 79 2.82 13.40 -8.83
C HIS A 79 2.28 14.66 -9.48
N ALA A 80 1.62 14.54 -10.63
CA ALA A 80 0.94 15.64 -11.31
C ALA A 80 -0.30 15.12 -12.04
N ASN A 81 -1.31 15.97 -12.16
CA ASN A 81 -2.53 15.66 -12.91
C ASN A 81 -2.64 16.55 -14.15
N VAL A 82 -3.14 15.99 -15.24
CA VAL A 82 -3.48 16.72 -16.47
C VAL A 82 -4.92 16.37 -16.85
N THR A 83 -5.73 17.34 -17.27
CA THR A 83 -7.06 17.04 -17.81
C THR A 83 -6.97 16.75 -19.30
N SER A 84 -7.69 15.74 -19.76
CA SER A 84 -7.69 15.41 -21.20
C SER A 84 -8.30 16.52 -22.05
N GLU A 85 -9.25 17.27 -21.51
CA GLU A 85 -9.84 18.45 -22.16
C GLU A 85 -8.79 19.52 -22.46
N GLU A 86 -7.97 19.89 -21.47
CA GLU A 86 -6.92 20.90 -21.63
C GLU A 86 -5.82 20.42 -22.60
N ALA A 87 -5.41 19.15 -22.49
CA ALA A 87 -4.42 18.57 -23.40
C ALA A 87 -4.90 18.62 -24.86
N VAL A 88 -6.14 18.19 -25.13
CA VAL A 88 -6.73 18.22 -26.48
C VAL A 88 -6.89 19.65 -27.00
N ALA A 89 -7.33 20.59 -26.15
CA ALA A 89 -7.47 22.00 -26.52
C ALA A 89 -6.14 22.64 -26.98
N LEU A 90 -5.01 22.14 -26.47
CA LEU A 90 -3.65 22.56 -26.85
C LEU A 90 -3.05 21.74 -28.01
N GLY A 91 -3.80 20.80 -28.58
CA GLY A 91 -3.35 19.93 -29.65
C GLY A 91 -2.36 18.85 -29.21
N LEU A 92 -2.32 18.53 -27.92
CA LEU A 92 -1.48 17.45 -27.38
C LEU A 92 -2.17 16.07 -27.54
N PRO A 93 -1.42 14.96 -27.52
CA PRO A 93 -2.00 13.62 -27.69
C PRO A 93 -3.04 13.25 -26.64
N SER A 94 -4.11 12.57 -27.08
CA SER A 94 -5.07 11.96 -26.16
C SER A 94 -4.57 10.60 -25.68
N TYR A 95 -3.75 10.57 -24.64
CA TYR A 95 -3.32 9.31 -24.02
C TYR A 95 -4.47 8.55 -23.34
N GLY A 96 -5.62 9.20 -23.14
CA GLY A 96 -6.80 8.59 -22.56
C GLY A 96 -7.46 7.49 -23.41
N GLU A 97 -7.25 7.52 -24.72
CA GLU A 97 -7.87 6.60 -25.69
C GLU A 97 -6.91 5.51 -26.18
N MET A 98 -5.59 5.69 -25.96
CA MET A 98 -4.55 4.87 -26.61
C MET A 98 -4.40 3.48 -26.00
N ASN A 99 -4.70 3.28 -24.71
CA ASN A 99 -4.70 1.97 -24.04
C ASN A 99 -5.44 2.09 -22.70
N SER A 100 -6.42 1.23 -22.42
CA SER A 100 -7.17 1.21 -21.15
C SER A 100 -6.34 0.78 -19.92
N ALA A 101 -5.01 0.89 -19.98
CA ALA A 101 -4.06 0.37 -19.00
C ALA A 101 -3.09 1.46 -18.51
N ILE A 102 -2.28 1.11 -17.50
CA ILE A 102 -1.21 1.96 -16.97
C ILE A 102 -0.03 1.95 -17.95
N GLU A 103 0.47 3.12 -18.32
CA GLU A 103 1.60 3.32 -19.22
C GLU A 103 2.90 3.56 -18.42
N TYR A 104 4.02 3.06 -18.94
CA TYR A 104 5.34 3.21 -18.35
C TYR A 104 6.33 3.72 -19.38
N TRP A 105 7.05 4.78 -19.03
CA TRP A 105 8.16 5.31 -19.85
C TRP A 105 9.43 5.41 -19.01
N GLY A 106 10.54 4.88 -19.54
CA GLY A 106 11.79 4.75 -18.80
C GLY A 106 11.80 3.55 -17.84
N GLY A 107 12.65 3.61 -16.81
CA GLY A 107 12.82 2.52 -15.83
C GLY A 107 13.72 1.37 -16.26
N HIS A 108 14.33 1.44 -17.45
CA HIS A 108 15.32 0.48 -17.93
C HIS A 108 16.73 0.95 -17.58
N GLY A 109 17.32 0.38 -16.53
CA GLY A 109 18.69 0.73 -16.09
C GLY A 109 18.83 2.16 -15.56
N SER A 110 17.73 2.82 -15.22
CA SER A 110 17.69 4.21 -14.74
C SER A 110 16.55 4.41 -13.75
N LEU A 111 16.75 5.29 -12.76
CA LEU A 111 15.72 5.72 -11.82
C LEU A 111 14.69 6.68 -12.45
N ASN A 112 14.97 7.19 -13.66
CA ASN A 112 13.98 7.96 -14.42
C ASN A 112 12.88 7.04 -14.92
N LYS A 113 11.66 7.24 -14.41
CA LYS A 113 10.48 6.49 -14.80
C LYS A 113 9.26 7.37 -14.68
N ILE A 114 8.44 7.44 -15.72
CA ILE A 114 7.16 8.12 -15.71
C ILE A 114 6.08 7.05 -15.81
N VAL A 115 5.11 7.12 -14.91
CA VAL A 115 3.92 6.27 -14.91
C VAL A 115 2.72 7.14 -15.20
N LEU A 116 1.95 6.79 -16.22
CA LEU A 116 0.70 7.44 -16.54
C LEU A 116 -0.46 6.48 -16.25
N SER A 117 -1.45 6.96 -15.51
CA SER A 117 -2.70 6.26 -15.25
C SER A 117 -3.89 7.13 -15.67
N PRO A 118 -4.61 6.73 -16.75
CA PRO A 118 -5.89 7.32 -17.08
C PRO A 118 -6.93 7.04 -15.98
N CYS A 119 -7.57 8.09 -15.49
CA CYS A 119 -8.52 8.08 -14.39
C CYS A 119 -9.85 8.70 -14.83
N ARG A 120 -10.94 8.36 -14.12
CA ARG A 120 -12.28 8.95 -14.35
C ARG A 120 -12.72 8.85 -15.82
N ASN A 121 -12.70 7.63 -16.35
CA ASN A 121 -12.97 7.35 -17.77
C ASN A 121 -12.09 8.23 -18.69
N SER A 122 -10.80 8.26 -18.40
CA SER A 122 -9.78 9.02 -19.13
C SER A 122 -9.97 10.54 -19.18
N SER A 123 -10.86 11.13 -18.37
CA SER A 123 -10.97 12.61 -18.27
C SER A 123 -9.83 13.24 -17.47
N LEU A 124 -9.17 12.45 -16.60
CA LEU A 124 -8.03 12.87 -15.79
C LEU A 124 -6.85 11.93 -16.04
N LEU A 125 -5.69 12.48 -16.35
CA LEU A 125 -4.45 11.74 -16.57
C LEU A 125 -3.54 11.97 -15.36
N SER A 126 -3.29 10.93 -14.57
CA SER A 126 -2.45 10.99 -13.37
C SER A 126 -1.03 10.52 -13.70
N TYR A 127 -0.05 11.39 -13.52
CA TYR A 127 1.37 11.13 -13.75
C TYR A 127 2.12 10.95 -12.43
N TYR A 128 3.00 9.95 -12.39
CA TYR A 128 4.01 9.79 -11.33
C TYR A 128 5.39 9.83 -11.98
N CYS A 129 6.12 10.90 -11.72
CA CYS A 129 7.40 11.19 -12.35
C CYS A 129 8.52 10.90 -11.36
N PHE A 130 9.13 9.72 -11.50
CA PHE A 130 10.27 9.26 -10.71
C PHE A 130 11.59 9.68 -11.34
N PHE A 131 12.52 10.16 -10.51
CA PHE A 131 13.84 10.61 -10.93
C PHE A 131 14.87 10.42 -9.79
N PRO A 132 16.19 10.41 -10.08
CA PRO A 132 17.23 10.36 -9.06
C PRO A 132 17.07 11.44 -8.00
N ARG A 133 17.18 11.08 -6.72
CA ARG A 133 16.97 11.99 -5.58
C ARG A 133 17.95 13.17 -5.56
N GLU A 134 19.14 12.99 -6.10
CA GLU A 134 20.15 14.07 -6.27
C GLU A 134 19.67 15.23 -7.17
N LYS A 135 18.68 15.00 -8.03
CA LYS A 135 18.04 16.04 -8.85
C LYS A 135 16.96 16.83 -8.09
N GLY A 136 16.56 16.37 -6.91
CA GLY A 136 15.60 17.04 -6.03
C GLY A 136 15.19 16.12 -4.89
N ASP A 137 15.37 16.54 -3.65
CA ASP A 137 15.07 15.75 -2.45
C ASP A 137 13.79 16.23 -1.77
N TYR A 138 12.77 15.39 -1.80
CA TYR A 138 11.45 15.68 -1.22
C TYR A 138 11.15 14.82 0.02
N SER A 139 12.14 14.10 0.56
CA SER A 139 11.95 13.16 1.67
C SER A 139 11.41 13.81 2.95
N GLY A 140 11.69 15.10 3.16
CA GLY A 140 11.21 15.90 4.30
C GLY A 140 9.87 16.61 4.12
N GLN A 141 9.25 16.60 2.93
CA GLN A 141 8.02 17.39 2.70
C GLN A 141 6.76 16.71 3.24
N THR A 142 5.81 17.48 3.76
CA THR A 142 4.52 16.96 4.24
C THR A 142 3.47 16.92 3.13
N TRP A 143 2.47 16.04 3.23
CA TRP A 143 1.38 15.97 2.23
C TRP A 143 0.55 17.25 2.12
N THR A 144 0.57 18.10 3.14
CA THR A 144 -0.11 19.40 3.20
C THR A 144 0.72 20.56 2.64
N SER A 145 1.86 20.28 2.00
CA SER A 145 2.71 21.33 1.41
C SER A 145 2.03 21.93 0.17
N GLU A 146 2.38 23.17 -0.14
CA GLU A 146 1.96 23.83 -1.38
C GLU A 146 2.44 23.06 -2.61
N ASP A 147 1.69 23.18 -3.71
CA ASP A 147 2.05 22.56 -4.97
C ASP A 147 3.42 23.04 -5.46
N ARG A 148 4.19 22.15 -6.07
CA ARG A 148 5.52 22.46 -6.60
C ARG A 148 5.41 23.21 -7.93
N PRO A 149 6.35 24.12 -8.24
CA PRO A 149 6.42 24.73 -9.55
C PRO A 149 6.62 23.68 -10.65
N VAL A 150 5.96 23.87 -11.80
CA VAL A 150 6.12 22.98 -12.97
C VAL A 150 7.57 22.86 -13.45
N GLY A 151 8.39 23.91 -13.24
CA GLY A 151 9.82 23.88 -13.53
C GLY A 151 10.56 22.76 -12.78
N GLU A 152 10.15 22.44 -11.54
CA GLU A 152 10.74 21.36 -10.74
C GLU A 152 10.30 19.96 -11.19
N LEU A 153 9.10 19.86 -11.77
CA LEU A 153 8.61 18.63 -12.40
C LEU A 153 9.40 18.30 -13.68
N LEU A 154 9.74 19.34 -14.46
CA LEU A 154 10.39 19.18 -15.76
C LEU A 154 11.92 19.14 -15.68
N SER A 155 12.55 19.84 -14.72
CA SER A 155 14.01 19.93 -14.63
C SER A 155 14.75 18.58 -14.57
N PRO A 156 14.20 17.49 -14.00
CA PRO A 156 14.89 16.20 -14.01
C PRO A 156 15.00 15.56 -15.40
N TYR A 157 14.22 16.00 -16.39
CA TYR A 157 14.07 15.39 -17.71
C TYR A 157 14.41 16.39 -18.85
N PRO A 158 15.69 16.75 -19.06
CA PRO A 158 16.08 17.76 -20.05
C PRO A 158 15.88 17.32 -21.51
N ASP A 159 15.77 16.01 -21.73
CA ASP A 159 15.65 15.32 -23.02
C ASP A 159 14.30 14.60 -23.16
N LEU A 160 13.29 15.03 -22.39
CA LEU A 160 11.95 14.44 -22.41
C LEU A 160 11.33 14.56 -23.80
N ASP A 161 10.61 13.52 -24.21
CA ASP A 161 9.83 13.53 -25.44
C ASP A 161 8.92 14.78 -25.51
N PRO A 162 8.85 15.50 -26.65
CA PRO A 162 8.10 16.75 -26.76
C PRO A 162 6.62 16.64 -26.39
N GLU A 163 5.98 15.50 -26.64
CA GLU A 163 4.58 15.29 -26.32
C GLU A 163 4.38 15.11 -24.81
N ILE A 164 5.19 14.28 -24.17
CA ILE A 164 5.16 14.09 -22.71
C ILE A 164 5.52 15.39 -22.00
N TYR A 165 6.53 16.12 -22.51
CA TYR A 165 6.88 17.45 -22.01
C TYR A 165 5.70 18.41 -22.10
N GLY A 166 4.98 18.42 -23.22
CA GLY A 166 3.77 19.23 -23.41
C GLY A 166 2.71 18.95 -22.36
N HIS A 167 2.47 17.67 -22.03
CA HIS A 167 1.56 17.28 -20.96
C HIS A 167 2.03 17.73 -19.58
N LEU A 168 3.27 17.41 -19.19
CA LEU A 168 3.77 17.76 -17.86
C LEU A 168 3.88 19.28 -17.66
N LYS A 169 4.06 20.06 -18.72
CA LYS A 169 4.07 21.54 -18.68
C LYS A 169 2.74 22.15 -18.23
N ILE A 170 1.62 21.46 -18.46
CA ILE A 170 0.29 21.87 -17.99
C ILE A 170 -0.14 21.09 -16.73
N GLY A 171 0.80 20.36 -16.11
CA GLY A 171 0.54 19.60 -14.90
C GLY A 171 0.05 20.47 -13.75
N GLN A 172 -0.97 19.99 -13.07
CA GLN A 172 -1.60 20.61 -11.90
C GLN A 172 -1.44 19.70 -10.69
N GLU A 173 -1.69 20.24 -9.49
CA GLU A 173 -1.58 19.49 -8.23
C GLU A 173 -0.22 18.80 -8.07
N ILE A 174 0.86 19.49 -8.46
CA ILE A 174 2.20 18.91 -8.51
C ILE A 174 2.70 18.68 -7.08
N ARG A 175 2.76 17.43 -6.65
CA ARG A 175 3.04 17.09 -5.25
C ARG A 175 4.12 16.04 -5.08
N PRO A 176 4.99 16.17 -4.07
CA PRO A 176 5.96 15.15 -3.76
C PRO A 176 5.29 13.90 -3.19
N TRP A 177 5.67 12.74 -3.74
CA TRP A 177 5.45 11.47 -3.09
C TRP A 177 6.68 11.13 -2.25
N ARG A 178 6.51 11.03 -0.93
CA ARG A 178 7.62 10.66 -0.04
C ARG A 178 7.96 9.19 -0.20
N LEU A 179 9.23 8.90 -0.46
CA LEU A 179 9.72 7.56 -0.72
C LEU A 179 10.73 7.16 0.34
N TRP A 180 10.33 6.19 1.16
CA TRP A 180 11.12 5.62 2.23
C TRP A 180 11.16 4.12 2.04
N VAL A 181 12.35 3.54 2.11
CA VAL A 181 12.55 2.10 2.17
C VAL A 181 12.57 1.71 3.64
N HIS A 182 11.65 0.83 4.02
CA HIS A 182 11.55 0.28 5.37
C HIS A 182 12.05 -1.16 5.37
N GLU A 183 12.76 -1.55 6.42
CA GLU A 183 13.08 -2.95 6.66
C GLU A 183 11.85 -3.69 7.22
N PRO A 184 11.72 -5.01 6.98
CA PRO A 184 10.64 -5.81 7.55
C PRO A 184 10.69 -5.80 9.09
N TYR A 185 9.52 -5.78 9.73
CA TYR A 185 9.42 -5.79 11.18
C TYR A 185 9.46 -7.20 11.75
N SER A 186 10.01 -7.35 12.96
CA SER A 186 10.19 -8.66 13.61
C SER A 186 8.90 -9.31 14.12
N HIS A 187 7.86 -8.49 14.35
CA HIS A 187 6.52 -8.90 14.78
C HIS A 187 5.52 -7.82 14.37
N TRP A 188 4.23 -8.17 14.31
CA TRP A 188 3.10 -7.31 14.00
C TRP A 188 2.02 -7.33 15.09
N GLN A 189 2.18 -8.16 16.13
CA GLN A 189 1.23 -8.21 17.24
C GLN A 189 1.92 -8.25 18.61
N LYS A 190 1.19 -7.82 19.62
CA LYS A 190 1.52 -7.99 21.03
C LYS A 190 0.23 -8.00 21.85
N GLY A 191 -0.02 -9.08 22.59
CA GLY A 191 -1.23 -9.26 23.38
C GLY A 191 -2.49 -9.11 22.51
N LEU A 192 -3.38 -8.21 22.89
CA LEU A 192 -4.64 -7.90 22.22
C LEU A 192 -4.52 -6.87 21.10
N ALA A 193 -3.30 -6.46 20.71
CA ALA A 193 -3.06 -5.47 19.67
C ALA A 193 -2.28 -6.04 18.48
N CYS A 194 -2.64 -5.63 17.27
CA CYS A 194 -1.85 -5.85 16.06
C CYS A 194 -1.78 -4.61 15.17
N ILE A 195 -0.92 -4.63 14.15
CA ILE A 195 -0.82 -3.61 13.09
C ILE A 195 -1.13 -4.19 11.71
N MET A 196 -1.63 -3.36 10.80
CA MET A 196 -1.94 -3.73 9.40
C MET A 196 -1.67 -2.59 8.41
N GLY A 197 -1.66 -2.88 7.11
CA GLY A 197 -1.39 -1.88 6.07
C GLY A 197 -0.04 -1.21 6.23
N ASP A 198 0.07 0.09 5.91
CA ASP A 198 1.31 0.86 6.05
C ASP A 198 1.85 0.94 7.49
N ALA A 199 1.04 0.62 8.51
CA ALA A 199 1.55 0.46 9.87
C ALA A 199 2.46 -0.78 9.96
N ALA A 200 2.14 -1.86 9.24
CA ALA A 200 2.83 -3.15 9.26
C ALA A 200 3.85 -3.36 8.14
N HIS A 201 3.56 -2.91 6.91
CA HIS A 201 4.37 -3.18 5.72
C HIS A 201 4.41 -1.98 4.75
N PRO A 202 4.85 -0.79 5.20
CA PRO A 202 4.99 0.35 4.30
C PRO A 202 5.98 0.01 3.18
N MET A 203 5.59 0.27 1.94
CA MET A 203 6.35 -0.17 0.77
C MET A 203 6.49 0.91 -0.30
N MET A 204 7.46 0.72 -1.19
CA MET A 204 7.57 1.51 -2.40
C MET A 204 6.31 1.30 -3.28
N PRO A 205 5.84 2.32 -4.02
CA PRO A 205 4.60 2.23 -4.79
C PRO A 205 4.72 1.40 -6.08
N ASP A 206 5.90 0.88 -6.40
CA ASP A 206 6.27 0.36 -7.73
C ASP A 206 5.60 -0.95 -8.15
N GLN A 207 4.99 -1.68 -7.22
CA GLN A 207 4.12 -2.82 -7.55
C GLN A 207 2.64 -2.43 -7.63
N SER A 208 2.28 -1.21 -7.23
CA SER A 208 0.87 -0.79 -7.08
C SER A 208 0.06 -1.65 -6.10
N GLN A 209 0.74 -2.33 -5.15
CA GLN A 209 0.11 -3.33 -4.27
C GLN A 209 -0.13 -2.88 -2.82
N GLY A 210 0.41 -1.75 -2.35
CA GLY A 210 0.30 -1.37 -0.92
C GLY A 210 -1.15 -1.35 -0.38
N ALA A 211 -2.06 -0.67 -1.09
CA ALA A 211 -3.47 -0.65 -0.71
C ALA A 211 -4.14 -2.02 -0.84
N CYS A 212 -3.78 -2.81 -1.87
CA CYS A 212 -4.29 -4.17 -2.04
C CYS A 212 -3.85 -5.09 -0.90
N THR A 213 -2.59 -4.99 -0.45
CA THR A 213 -2.07 -5.75 0.69
C THR A 213 -2.75 -5.34 2.00
N ALA A 214 -3.07 -4.06 2.19
CA ALA A 214 -3.88 -3.61 3.33
C ALA A 214 -5.32 -4.15 3.30
N LEU A 215 -5.93 -4.26 2.11
CA LEU A 215 -7.24 -4.90 1.94
C LEU A 215 -7.18 -6.41 2.21
N GLU A 216 -6.10 -7.08 1.76
CA GLU A 216 -5.86 -8.48 2.11
C GLU A 216 -5.73 -8.67 3.64
N ASP A 217 -5.08 -7.74 4.34
CA ASP A 217 -5.00 -7.80 5.81
C ASP A 217 -6.37 -7.66 6.47
N ALA A 218 -7.19 -6.72 6.01
CA ALA A 218 -8.54 -6.52 6.53
C ALA A 218 -9.40 -7.78 6.31
N ALA A 219 -9.29 -8.40 5.12
CA ALA A 219 -9.99 -9.63 4.79
C ALA A 219 -9.50 -10.80 5.66
N ALA A 220 -8.18 -10.92 5.88
CA ALA A 220 -7.61 -11.96 6.73
C ALA A 220 -8.09 -11.82 8.18
N LEU A 221 -8.03 -10.61 8.76
CA LEU A 221 -8.57 -10.36 10.10
C LEU A 221 -10.07 -10.69 10.17
N GLY A 222 -10.84 -10.27 9.18
CA GLY A 222 -12.28 -10.60 9.08
C GLY A 222 -12.56 -12.10 9.04
N LEU A 223 -11.77 -12.87 8.27
CA LEU A 223 -11.87 -14.33 8.23
C LEU A 223 -11.47 -14.96 9.55
N LEU A 224 -10.33 -14.56 10.12
CA LEU A 224 -9.77 -15.13 11.35
C LEU A 224 -10.68 -14.91 12.58
N PHE A 225 -11.43 -13.81 12.62
CA PHE A 225 -12.45 -13.54 13.64
C PHE A 225 -13.87 -13.99 13.25
N SER A 226 -14.05 -14.65 12.10
CA SER A 226 -15.34 -15.19 11.68
C SER A 226 -15.69 -16.47 12.46
N LYS A 227 -16.95 -16.91 12.38
CA LYS A 227 -17.42 -18.16 13.02
C LYS A 227 -16.69 -19.42 12.52
N ASP A 228 -16.18 -19.40 11.29
CA ASP A 228 -15.52 -20.55 10.68
C ASP A 228 -14.12 -20.80 11.27
N PHE A 229 -13.48 -19.74 11.75
CA PHE A 229 -12.07 -19.75 12.14
C PHE A 229 -11.88 -19.37 13.60
N TYR A 230 -12.64 -18.44 14.18
CA TYR A 230 -12.33 -17.96 15.52
C TYR A 230 -12.42 -19.07 16.60
N ALA A 231 -11.28 -19.40 17.20
CA ALA A 231 -11.14 -20.48 18.17
C ALA A 231 -11.23 -20.01 19.64
N GLY A 232 -11.66 -18.77 19.88
CA GLY A 232 -11.94 -18.26 21.24
C GLY A 232 -10.78 -17.52 21.93
N SER A 233 -9.62 -17.37 21.29
CA SER A 233 -8.47 -16.62 21.84
C SER A 233 -8.00 -15.55 20.87
N VAL A 234 -8.17 -14.28 21.25
CA VAL A 234 -7.70 -13.12 20.48
C VAL A 234 -6.20 -13.19 20.21
N GLU A 235 -5.39 -13.44 21.23
CA GLU A 235 -3.93 -13.44 21.08
C GLU A 235 -3.46 -14.52 20.09
N GLU A 236 -4.03 -15.72 20.16
CA GLU A 236 -3.70 -16.80 19.22
C GLU A 236 -4.19 -16.47 17.81
N THR A 237 -5.35 -15.82 17.68
CA THR A 237 -5.85 -15.32 16.39
C THR A 237 -4.91 -14.27 15.78
N LEU A 238 -4.40 -13.33 16.58
CA LEU A 238 -3.46 -12.30 16.10
C LEU A 238 -2.08 -12.88 15.74
N LYS A 239 -1.59 -13.88 16.49
CA LYS A 239 -0.38 -14.63 16.11
C LYS A 239 -0.55 -15.35 14.78
N LEU A 240 -1.73 -15.94 14.55
CA LEU A 240 -2.02 -16.58 13.28
C LEU A 240 -2.14 -15.56 12.13
N TYR A 241 -2.76 -14.40 12.37
CA TYR A 241 -2.78 -13.29 11.41
C TYR A 241 -1.36 -12.92 10.97
N GLU A 242 -0.46 -12.69 11.93
CA GLU A 242 0.95 -12.40 11.67
C GLU A 242 1.60 -13.52 10.82
N LYS A 243 1.45 -14.78 11.22
CA LYS A 243 2.03 -15.94 10.53
C LYS A 243 1.54 -16.09 9.08
N VAL A 244 0.29 -15.72 8.80
CA VAL A 244 -0.32 -15.78 7.47
C VAL A 244 0.13 -14.58 6.63
N ARG A 245 0.06 -13.38 7.18
CA ARG A 245 0.17 -12.13 6.41
C ARG A 245 1.58 -11.59 6.29
N MET A 246 2.38 -11.71 7.34
CA MET A 246 3.73 -11.14 7.36
C MET A 246 4.62 -11.68 6.23
N PRO A 247 4.72 -13.00 5.97
CA PRO A 247 5.58 -13.49 4.89
C PRO A 247 5.18 -12.96 3.51
N ARG A 248 3.87 -12.91 3.22
CA ARG A 248 3.34 -12.44 1.95
C ARG A 248 3.54 -10.94 1.77
N ALA A 249 3.17 -10.12 2.75
CA ALA A 249 3.32 -8.68 2.65
C ALA A 249 4.80 -8.27 2.58
N THR A 250 5.68 -8.92 3.35
CA THR A 250 7.13 -8.70 3.29
C THR A 250 7.69 -9.04 1.91
N LYS A 251 7.23 -10.12 1.27
CA LYS A 251 7.61 -10.43 -0.12
C LYS A 251 7.19 -9.32 -1.09
N VAL A 252 5.96 -8.81 -0.96
CA VAL A 252 5.46 -7.70 -1.80
C VAL A 252 6.23 -6.40 -1.54
N GLN A 253 6.56 -6.10 -0.28
CA GLN A 253 7.37 -4.95 0.11
C GLN A 253 8.76 -5.01 -0.53
N ALA A 254 9.44 -6.16 -0.42
CA ALA A 254 10.76 -6.38 -1.03
C ALA A 254 10.71 -6.28 -2.56
N ALA A 255 9.72 -6.92 -3.20
CA ALA A 255 9.51 -6.83 -4.64
C ALA A 255 9.21 -5.40 -5.10
N SER A 256 8.57 -4.58 -4.26
CA SER A 256 8.33 -3.16 -4.55
C SER A 256 9.60 -2.33 -4.51
N ALA A 257 10.53 -2.62 -3.59
CA ALA A 257 11.83 -1.97 -3.59
C ALA A 257 12.62 -2.32 -4.86
N ARG A 258 12.67 -3.61 -5.25
CA ARG A 258 13.36 -4.03 -6.48
C ARG A 258 12.73 -3.44 -7.75
N ALA A 259 11.39 -3.34 -7.82
CA ALA A 259 10.69 -2.73 -8.95
C ALA A 259 10.95 -1.21 -9.11
N ARG A 260 11.44 -0.54 -8.06
CA ARG A 260 11.94 0.83 -8.19
C ARG A 260 13.24 0.87 -8.99
N GLU A 261 14.16 -0.03 -8.66
CA GLU A 261 15.50 -0.08 -9.26
C GLU A 261 15.47 -0.68 -10.67
N ASN A 262 14.56 -1.61 -10.92
CA ASN A 262 14.44 -2.31 -12.18
C ASN A 262 12.96 -2.56 -12.54
N ILE A 263 12.49 -1.97 -13.63
CA ILE A 263 11.09 -2.14 -14.07
C ILE A 263 10.72 -3.60 -14.35
N HIS A 264 11.67 -4.46 -14.70
CA HIS A 264 11.42 -5.89 -14.95
C HIS A 264 11.11 -6.70 -13.68
N GLU A 265 11.29 -6.13 -12.48
CA GLU A 265 10.84 -6.74 -11.22
C GLU A 265 9.36 -6.45 -10.92
N ARG A 266 8.73 -5.52 -11.66
CA ARG A 266 7.30 -5.21 -11.51
C ARG A 266 6.44 -6.33 -12.06
N ILE A 267 5.36 -6.69 -11.36
CA ILE A 267 4.33 -7.62 -11.85
C ILE A 267 3.88 -7.25 -13.28
N GLY A 268 3.78 -8.26 -14.15
CA GLY A 268 3.54 -8.09 -15.58
C GLY A 268 4.83 -7.95 -16.39
N PHE A 269 5.77 -7.08 -16.00
CA PHE A 269 7.08 -7.05 -16.63
C PHE A 269 7.96 -8.24 -16.21
N SER A 270 7.78 -8.72 -14.97
CA SER A 270 8.44 -9.92 -14.42
C SER A 270 7.97 -11.23 -15.07
N ASP A 271 6.81 -11.19 -15.74
CA ASP A 271 6.24 -12.28 -16.52
C ASP A 271 6.69 -12.24 -18.00
N ASN A 272 7.24 -11.12 -18.47
CA ASN A 272 7.65 -10.90 -19.87
C ASN A 272 9.07 -11.42 -20.15
N THR A 273 9.32 -12.70 -19.90
CA THR A 273 10.66 -13.32 -20.00
C THR A 273 11.27 -13.32 -21.41
N ASP A 274 10.44 -13.19 -22.45
CA ASP A 274 10.90 -13.15 -23.84
C ASP A 274 11.38 -11.75 -24.28
N ASN A 275 11.21 -10.73 -23.44
CA ASN A 275 11.69 -9.37 -23.73
C ASN A 275 13.23 -9.34 -23.69
N LYS A 276 13.88 -8.73 -24.69
CA LYS A 276 15.34 -8.63 -24.77
C LYS A 276 15.99 -7.85 -23.62
N LEU A 277 15.23 -6.99 -22.95
CA LEU A 277 15.68 -6.22 -21.79
C LEU A 277 15.35 -6.91 -20.46
N TYR A 278 14.66 -8.06 -20.50
CA TYR A 278 14.30 -8.80 -19.31
C TYR A 278 15.55 -9.23 -18.53
N ALA A 279 15.61 -8.76 -17.30
CA ALA A 279 16.56 -9.19 -16.30
C ALA A 279 15.93 -8.96 -14.94
N VAL A 280 15.97 -9.95 -14.06
CA VAL A 280 15.59 -9.81 -12.64
C VAL A 280 16.78 -10.24 -11.79
N ASN A 281 16.82 -9.79 -10.54
CA ASN A 281 17.93 -10.10 -9.65
C ASN A 281 17.93 -11.60 -9.25
N ASP A 282 16.74 -12.14 -8.97
CA ASP A 282 16.56 -13.55 -8.63
C ASP A 282 15.16 -14.02 -9.07
N GLU A 283 15.13 -14.92 -10.05
CA GLU A 283 13.93 -15.54 -10.61
C GLU A 283 13.02 -16.19 -9.57
N SER A 284 13.59 -16.76 -8.51
CA SER A 284 12.81 -17.42 -7.46
C SER A 284 12.12 -16.44 -6.51
N SER A 285 12.62 -15.19 -6.47
CA SER A 285 12.15 -14.15 -5.57
C SER A 285 11.20 -13.14 -6.23
N LYS A 286 11.06 -13.17 -7.57
CA LYS A 286 10.22 -12.23 -8.31
C LYS A 286 8.75 -12.39 -7.94
N LEU A 287 8.00 -11.31 -8.12
CA LEU A 287 6.56 -11.28 -7.93
C LEU A 287 5.89 -11.34 -9.29
N THR A 288 4.88 -12.19 -9.47
CA THR A 288 4.18 -12.38 -10.75
C THR A 288 2.71 -11.98 -10.65
N ILE A 289 2.07 -11.73 -11.80
CA ILE A 289 0.61 -11.50 -11.84
C ILE A 289 -0.14 -12.71 -11.28
N ALA A 290 0.30 -13.92 -11.65
CA ALA A 290 -0.34 -15.16 -11.21
C ALA A 290 -0.29 -15.30 -9.68
N GLU A 291 0.89 -15.12 -9.07
CA GLU A 291 1.05 -15.21 -7.61
C GLU A 291 0.19 -14.20 -6.85
N MET A 292 0.05 -12.99 -7.37
CA MET A 292 -0.78 -11.97 -6.74
C MET A 292 -2.26 -12.29 -6.85
N ASN A 293 -2.72 -12.69 -8.04
CA ASN A 293 -4.14 -12.83 -8.34
C ASN A 293 -4.72 -14.21 -8.01
N SER A 294 -3.91 -15.24 -7.88
CA SER A 294 -4.35 -16.60 -7.55
C SER A 294 -4.23 -16.94 -6.06
N TYR A 295 -4.00 -15.94 -5.20
CA TYR A 295 -3.82 -16.18 -3.77
C TYR A 295 -5.13 -16.63 -3.11
N ASP A 296 -5.15 -17.89 -2.65
CA ASP A 296 -6.22 -18.42 -1.82
C ASP A 296 -5.90 -18.20 -0.33
N MET A 297 -6.46 -17.12 0.21
CA MET A 297 -6.28 -16.76 1.62
C MET A 297 -6.88 -17.78 2.58
N ARG A 298 -8.00 -18.44 2.24
CA ARG A 298 -8.62 -19.44 3.12
C ARG A 298 -7.74 -20.68 3.21
N ALA A 299 -7.23 -21.16 2.07
CA ALA A 299 -6.28 -22.27 2.04
C ALA A 299 -4.99 -21.93 2.81
N ASP A 300 -4.49 -20.70 2.67
CA ASP A 300 -3.29 -20.24 3.37
C ASP A 300 -3.49 -20.22 4.90
N ILE A 301 -4.61 -19.65 5.36
CA ILE A 301 -5.02 -19.67 6.76
C ILE A 301 -5.10 -21.12 7.28
N LEU A 302 -5.80 -22.02 6.57
CA LEU A 302 -5.95 -23.43 6.95
C LEU A 302 -4.61 -24.16 7.07
N SER A 303 -3.68 -23.89 6.14
CA SER A 303 -2.35 -24.52 6.15
C SER A 303 -1.51 -24.14 7.38
N LYS A 304 -1.78 -22.96 7.95
CA LYS A 304 -1.07 -22.41 9.12
C LYS A 304 -1.85 -22.54 10.42
N TRP A 305 -3.11 -22.96 10.34
CA TRP A 305 -4.06 -23.11 11.43
C TRP A 305 -3.58 -24.14 12.45
N PRO A 306 -3.59 -23.85 13.77
CA PRO A 306 -3.18 -24.82 14.78
C PRO A 306 -4.08 -26.07 14.76
N VAL A 307 -3.48 -27.26 14.74
CA VAL A 307 -4.20 -28.55 14.78
C VAL A 307 -5.10 -28.66 16.01
N SER A 308 -4.69 -28.10 17.15
CA SER A 308 -5.45 -28.08 18.41
C SER A 308 -6.75 -27.26 18.35
N ALA A 309 -6.91 -26.38 17.36
CA ALA A 309 -8.09 -25.55 17.17
C ALA A 309 -9.11 -26.17 16.18
N GLN A 310 -8.80 -27.32 15.55
CA GLN A 310 -9.72 -28.03 14.65
C GLN A 310 -10.71 -28.93 15.41
N THR A 311 -10.40 -29.34 16.65
CA THR A 311 -11.22 -30.25 17.47
C THR A 311 -12.35 -29.57 18.24
N SER A 312 -12.36 -28.23 18.33
CA SER A 312 -13.41 -27.47 19.03
C SER A 312 -14.63 -27.16 18.15
N VAL A 313 -14.53 -27.27 16.82
CA VAL A 313 -15.65 -27.01 15.90
C VAL A 313 -16.57 -28.23 15.75
N THR A 314 -16.09 -29.44 16.01
CA THR A 314 -16.89 -30.69 15.90
C THR A 314 -17.71 -31.05 17.14
N THR A 315 -17.60 -30.32 18.25
CA THR A 315 -18.27 -30.69 19.52
C THR A 315 -19.43 -29.81 19.97
N ASN A 316 -19.66 -28.64 19.36
CA ASN A 316 -20.79 -27.75 19.69
C ASN A 316 -21.90 -27.72 18.63
N GLY A 317 -22.15 -28.87 17.99
CA GLY A 317 -23.26 -29.08 17.06
C GLY A 317 -24.19 -30.21 17.51
N ARG A 318 -24.93 -29.99 18.60
CA ARG A 318 -26.23 -30.62 18.88
C ARG A 318 -27.09 -29.68 19.71
#